data_AF-A0A2H3J3J7-F1
#
_entry.id   AF-A0A2H3J3J7-F1
#
_cell.length_a   1.000
_cell.length_b   1.000
_cell.length_c   1.000
_cell.angle_alpha   90.00
_cell.angle_beta   90.00
_cell.angle_gamma   90.00
#
_symmetry.space_group_name_H-M   'P 1'
#
loop_
_entity.id
_entity.type
_entity.pdbx_description
1 polymer ?
#
loop_
_entity_poly.entity_id
_entity_poly.type
_entity_poly.pdbx_seq_one_letter_code
_entity_poly.pdbx_strand_id
1 'polypeptide(L)'
;MIIGYVFGLAQCNSLETVTLQALNFERVGYAWMRRILESNVSKNLREVSIIVDRPYYNQNAKKNLQMTVSALRKDMCPQLNELFSNKKYEKLHHVDFVLQTSPDEAIPDAFRWSTLLKAEMPKLVERGVLRTRVDVFLDLWNEDAL
;
A
#
# COMPACT_ATOMS: atom_id res chain seq x y z
N MET A 1 12.85 3.35 18.60
CA MET A 1 12.67 2.93 17.19
C MET A 1 12.88 1.43 17.15
N ILE A 2 11.81 0.64 17.01
CA ILE A 2 11.91 -0.82 16.91
C ILE A 2 11.56 -1.17 15.47
N ILE A 3 12.58 -1.57 14.72
CA ILE A 3 12.44 -2.14 13.38
C ILE A 3 12.50 -3.65 13.59
N GLY A 4 11.34 -4.31 13.56
CA GLY A 4 11.24 -5.75 13.67
C GLY A 4 11.50 -6.41 12.33
N TYR A 5 12.71 -6.94 12.13
CA TYR A 5 13.08 -7.72 10.96
C TYR A 5 12.60 -9.17 11.10
N VAL A 6 11.44 -9.46 10.53
CA VAL A 6 11.14 -10.83 10.06
C VAL A 6 10.75 -10.81 8.57
N PHE A 7 10.27 -9.66 8.03
CA PHE A 7 9.93 -9.49 6.61
C PHE A 7 10.12 -8.05 6.09
N GLY A 8 11.27 -7.41 6.33
CA GLY A 8 11.57 -6.07 5.77
C GLY A 8 10.54 -4.99 6.13
N LEU A 9 10.16 -4.90 7.41
CA LEU A 9 9.11 -4.00 7.90
C LEU A 9 9.71 -2.65 8.33
N ALA A 10 9.33 -1.56 7.66
CA ALA A 10 9.56 -0.21 8.14
C ALA A 10 8.25 0.39 8.68
N GLN A 11 8.14 0.49 10.01
CA GLN A 11 7.06 1.21 10.68
C GLN A 11 7.64 2.51 11.26
N CYS A 12 7.15 3.67 10.80
CA CYS A 12 7.55 4.99 11.30
C CYS A 12 6.33 5.68 11.93
N ASN A 13 6.34 5.90 13.24
CA ASN A 13 5.13 6.20 14.02
C ASN A 13 5.09 7.65 14.53
N SER A 14 3.99 8.34 14.21
CA SER A 14 3.24 9.14 15.19
C SER A 14 1.92 8.40 15.50
N LEU A 15 1.21 8.72 16.58
CA LEU A 15 -0.13 8.13 16.83
C LEU A 15 -1.17 8.52 15.76
N GLU A 16 -0.84 9.44 14.85
CA GLU A 16 -1.73 9.96 13.82
C GLU A 16 -1.41 9.44 12.41
N THR A 17 -0.19 8.95 12.16
CA THR A 17 0.25 8.50 10.82
C THR A 17 0.84 7.09 10.89
N VAL A 18 0.42 6.22 9.98
CA VAL A 18 0.93 4.84 9.85
C VAL A 18 1.33 4.57 8.40
N THR A 19 2.54 4.06 8.20
CA THR A 19 2.99 3.53 6.90
C THR A 19 3.17 2.02 7.00
N LEU A 20 2.56 1.29 6.07
CA LEU A 20 2.63 -0.16 5.95
C LEU A 20 3.26 -0.48 4.60
N GLN A 21 4.47 -1.02 4.61
CA GLN A 21 5.15 -1.50 3.41
C GLN A 21 5.08 -3.02 3.35
N ALA A 22 4.68 -3.54 2.19
CA ALA A 22 4.64 -4.98 1.95
C ALA A 22 5.50 -5.34 0.74
N LEU A 23 6.52 -6.15 1.00
CA LEU A 23 7.26 -6.90 -0.01
C LEU A 23 6.48 -8.18 -0.33
N ASN A 24 6.28 -8.50 -1.61
CA ASN A 24 5.53 -9.70 -2.06
C ASN A 24 4.09 -9.73 -1.51
N PHE A 25 3.35 -8.66 -1.78
CA PHE A 25 2.01 -8.42 -1.27
C PHE A 25 1.04 -9.60 -1.49
N GLU A 26 1.16 -10.29 -2.62
CA GLU A 26 0.39 -11.47 -2.99
C GLU A 26 0.59 -12.66 -2.05
N ARG A 27 1.71 -12.72 -1.31
CA ARG A 27 2.01 -13.81 -0.36
C ARG A 27 1.58 -13.50 1.06
N VAL A 28 1.69 -12.23 1.49
CA VAL A 28 1.41 -11.84 2.88
C VAL A 28 -0.10 -11.58 3.09
N GLY A 29 -0.81 -11.10 2.05
CA GLY A 29 -2.28 -10.96 2.04
C GLY A 29 -2.82 -9.82 2.90
N TYR A 30 -4.13 -9.77 3.19
CA TYR A 30 -4.76 -8.69 3.98
C TYR A 30 -4.67 -8.88 5.51
N ALA A 31 -4.59 -10.14 5.99
CA ALA A 31 -4.75 -10.48 7.41
C ALA A 31 -3.70 -9.83 8.33
N TRP A 32 -2.46 -9.67 7.87
CA TRP A 32 -1.39 -9.03 8.65
C TRP A 32 -1.62 -7.52 8.79
N MET A 33 -1.97 -6.82 7.70
CA MET A 33 -2.29 -5.38 7.74
C MET A 33 -3.43 -5.12 8.71
N ARG A 34 -4.48 -5.94 8.62
CA ARG A 34 -5.61 -5.83 9.53
C ARG A 34 -5.17 -5.94 10.99
N ARG A 35 -4.32 -6.92 11.33
CA ARG A 35 -3.80 -7.05 12.71
C ARG A 35 -3.01 -5.83 13.16
N ILE A 36 -2.18 -5.25 12.29
CA ILE A 36 -1.43 -4.02 12.62
C ILE A 36 -2.38 -2.84 12.80
N LEU A 37 -3.35 -2.70 11.89
CA LEU A 37 -4.39 -1.66 11.92
C LEU A 37 -5.43 -1.86 13.04
N GLU A 38 -5.54 -3.03 13.64
CA GLU A 38 -6.41 -3.26 14.79
C GLU A 38 -5.66 -3.11 16.11
N SER A 39 -4.37 -3.47 16.15
CA SER A 39 -3.54 -3.41 17.35
C SER A 39 -2.92 -2.03 17.63
N ASN A 40 -2.56 -1.28 16.58
CA ASN A 40 -1.83 -0.01 16.72
C ASN A 40 -2.68 1.23 16.39
N VAL A 41 -3.95 1.07 16.03
CA VAL A 41 -4.77 2.21 15.62
C VAL A 41 -5.27 2.99 16.84
N SER A 42 -4.70 4.17 16.96
CA SER A 42 -5.25 5.26 17.74
C SER A 42 -6.54 5.77 17.11
N LYS A 43 -7.52 6.18 17.93
CA LYS A 43 -8.70 6.97 17.49
C LYS A 43 -8.32 8.30 16.82
N ASN A 44 -7.03 8.67 16.90
CA ASN A 44 -6.47 9.86 16.27
C ASN A 44 -5.75 9.56 14.95
N LEU A 45 -5.88 8.35 14.40
CA LEU A 45 -5.31 8.05 13.09
C LEU A 45 -5.90 9.00 12.03
N ARG A 46 -5.01 9.75 11.38
CA ARG A 46 -5.29 10.74 10.34
C ARG A 46 -4.82 10.27 8.97
N GLU A 47 -3.74 9.51 8.93
CA GLU A 47 -3.09 9.15 7.68
C GLU A 47 -2.63 7.68 7.70
N VAL A 48 -2.95 6.97 6.63
CA VAL A 48 -2.43 5.63 6.37
C VAL A 48 -1.82 5.61 4.98
N SER A 49 -0.58 5.15 4.87
CA SER A 49 0.03 4.85 3.58
C SER A 49 0.30 3.35 3.49
N ILE A 50 -0.19 2.73 2.41
CA ILE A 50 0.04 1.33 2.10
C ILE A 50 0.92 1.29 0.85
N ILE A 51 2.16 0.82 1.03
CA ILE A 51 3.16 0.71 -0.02
C ILE A 51 3.18 -0.73 -0.52
N VAL A 52 2.86 -0.89 -1.80
CA VAL A 52 2.98 -2.14 -2.55
C VAL A 52 4.35 -2.11 -3.23
N ASP A 53 5.34 -2.77 -2.62
CA ASP A 53 6.76 -2.70 -3.02
C ASP A 53 7.18 -3.88 -3.91
N ARG A 54 7.87 -3.55 -5.02
CA ARG A 54 8.68 -4.45 -5.88
C ARG A 54 8.11 -5.86 -6.07
N PRO A 55 6.96 -6.05 -6.70
CA PRO A 55 6.53 -7.40 -7.07
C PRO A 55 7.37 -7.87 -8.28
N TYR A 56 8.54 -8.45 -8.01
CA TYR A 56 9.52 -9.02 -8.96
C TYR A 56 9.05 -9.06 -10.43
N TYR A 57 9.19 -7.97 -11.19
CA TYR A 57 8.62 -7.89 -12.54
C TYR A 57 9.52 -8.51 -13.63
N ASN A 58 10.61 -9.17 -13.25
CA ASN A 58 11.71 -9.56 -14.15
C ASN A 58 11.38 -10.60 -15.24
N GLN A 59 10.15 -11.15 -15.31
CA GLN A 59 9.79 -12.10 -16.37
C GLN A 59 8.42 -11.91 -17.05
N ASN A 60 7.50 -11.08 -16.54
CA ASN A 60 6.24 -10.77 -17.26
C ASN A 60 5.49 -9.63 -16.56
N ALA A 61 5.90 -8.38 -16.79
CA ALA A 61 5.39 -7.21 -16.05
C ALA A 61 3.85 -7.13 -16.02
N LYS A 62 3.21 -7.42 -17.16
CA LYS A 62 1.75 -7.43 -17.30
C LYS A 62 1.07 -8.51 -16.46
N LYS A 63 1.61 -9.73 -16.42
CA LYS A 63 1.07 -10.85 -15.63
C LYS A 63 1.20 -10.56 -14.14
N ASN A 64 2.33 -10.04 -13.71
CA ASN A 64 2.58 -9.74 -12.30
C ASN A 64 1.69 -8.58 -11.83
N LEU A 65 1.53 -7.53 -12.65
CA LEU A 65 0.57 -6.48 -12.37
C LEU A 65 -0.85 -7.04 -12.23
N GLN A 66 -1.27 -7.93 -13.15
CA GLN A 66 -2.57 -8.58 -13.05
C GLN A 66 -2.72 -9.41 -11.77
N MET A 67 -1.68 -10.10 -11.31
CA MET A 67 -1.71 -10.84 -10.05
C MET A 67 -1.84 -9.90 -8.86
N THR A 68 -1.05 -8.82 -8.81
CA THR A 68 -1.13 -7.79 -7.77
C THR A 68 -2.52 -7.15 -7.73
N VAL A 69 -3.03 -6.71 -8.88
CA VAL A 69 -4.37 -6.14 -9.01
C VAL A 69 -5.44 -7.15 -8.60
N SER A 70 -5.31 -8.42 -8.99
CA SER A 70 -6.27 -9.46 -8.61
C SER A 70 -6.27 -9.71 -7.10
N ALA A 71 -5.10 -9.77 -6.47
CA ALA A 71 -4.98 -9.93 -5.02
C ALA A 71 -5.57 -8.73 -4.26
N LEU A 72 -5.30 -7.51 -4.75
CA LEU A 72 -5.87 -6.28 -4.22
C LEU A 72 -7.39 -6.28 -4.33
N ARG A 73 -7.94 -6.60 -5.52
CA ARG A 73 -9.38 -6.61 -5.80
C ARG A 73 -10.13 -7.64 -4.97
N LYS A 74 -9.64 -8.88 -4.96
CA LYS A 74 -10.38 -10.02 -4.44
C LYS A 74 -10.56 -9.92 -2.92
N ASP A 75 -9.49 -9.59 -2.22
CA ASP A 75 -9.45 -9.75 -0.77
C ASP A 75 -9.24 -8.43 -0.03
N MET A 76 -8.43 -7.51 -0.55
CA MET A 76 -7.93 -6.41 0.28
C MET A 76 -8.74 -5.11 0.13
N CYS A 77 -8.99 -4.66 -1.10
CA CYS A 77 -9.71 -3.40 -1.35
C CYS A 77 -11.10 -3.41 -0.69
N PRO A 78 -11.94 -4.45 -0.82
CA PRO A 78 -13.23 -4.49 -0.13
C PRO A 78 -13.07 -4.41 1.39
N GLN A 79 -12.11 -5.15 1.96
CA GLN A 79 -11.92 -5.19 3.41
C GLN A 79 -11.36 -3.89 3.97
N LEU A 80 -10.48 -3.19 3.24
CA LEU A 80 -10.01 -1.85 3.63
C LEU A 80 -11.10 -0.80 3.43
N ASN A 81 -11.89 -0.91 2.36
CA ASN A 81 -13.03 -0.05 2.11
C ASN A 81 -14.05 -0.14 3.26
N GLU A 82 -14.31 -1.35 3.79
CA GLU A 82 -15.15 -1.52 4.98
C GLU A 82 -14.46 -1.04 6.25
N LEU A 83 -13.22 -1.46 6.49
CA LEU A 83 -12.48 -1.16 7.71
C LEU A 83 -12.39 0.34 7.94
N PHE A 84 -11.88 1.08 6.95
CA PHE A 84 -11.64 2.50 7.09
C PHE A 84 -12.94 3.31 7.05
N SER A 85 -14.02 2.79 6.48
CA SER A 85 -15.35 3.44 6.54
C SER A 85 -16.01 3.36 7.92
N ASN A 86 -15.46 2.58 8.84
CA ASN A 86 -15.96 2.52 10.21
C ASN A 86 -15.79 3.87 10.92
N LYS A 87 -16.77 4.24 11.76
CA LYS A 87 -16.77 5.48 12.56
C LYS A 87 -15.51 5.65 13.43
N LYS A 88 -14.86 4.57 13.85
CA LYS A 88 -13.58 4.64 14.58
C LYS A 88 -12.45 5.36 13.81
N TYR A 89 -12.58 5.48 12.49
CA TYR A 89 -11.66 6.18 11.59
C TYR A 89 -12.27 7.47 11.02
N GLU A 90 -13.19 8.12 11.76
CA GLU A 90 -13.78 9.39 11.31
C GLU A 90 -12.73 10.50 11.14
N LYS A 91 -11.64 10.47 11.92
CA LYS A 91 -10.52 11.43 11.83
C LYS A 91 -9.53 11.11 10.71
N LEU A 92 -9.72 10.01 9.98
CA LEU A 92 -8.88 9.62 8.87
C LEU A 92 -9.12 10.57 7.70
N HIS A 93 -8.08 11.31 7.32
CA HIS A 93 -8.08 12.24 6.21
C HIS A 93 -7.54 11.59 4.94
N HIS A 94 -6.52 10.74 5.07
CA HIS A 94 -5.79 10.18 3.94
C HIS A 94 -5.58 8.67 4.06
N VAL A 95 -5.91 7.96 2.99
CA VAL A 95 -5.52 6.57 2.73
C VAL A 95 -4.78 6.57 1.40
N ASP A 96 -3.45 6.59 1.48
CA ASP A 96 -2.57 6.52 0.32
C ASP A 96 -2.30 5.06 -0.06
N PHE A 97 -2.56 4.71 -1.31
CA PHE A 97 -2.07 3.48 -1.93
C PHE A 97 -0.93 3.81 -2.88
N VAL A 98 0.28 3.43 -2.49
CA VAL A 98 1.51 3.72 -3.23
C VAL A 98 1.97 2.45 -3.93
N LEU A 99 2.10 2.51 -5.25
CA LEU A 99 2.78 1.48 -6.03
C LEU A 99 4.24 1.89 -6.16
N GLN A 100 5.15 1.15 -5.54
CA GLN A 100 6.58 1.42 -5.63
C GLN A 100 7.22 0.55 -6.72
N THR A 101 8.04 1.18 -7.57
CA THR A 101 8.60 0.57 -8.79
C THR A 101 10.04 0.96 -9.04
N SER A 102 10.77 0.19 -9.84
CA SER A 102 12.03 0.61 -10.47
C SER A 102 11.78 1.27 -11.85
N PRO A 103 12.71 2.09 -12.37
CA PRO A 103 12.57 2.76 -13.68
C PRO A 103 12.45 1.80 -14.87
N ASP A 104 13.03 0.60 -14.74
CA ASP A 104 13.15 -0.37 -15.83
C ASP A 104 11.93 -1.30 -15.95
N GLU A 105 10.94 -1.15 -15.06
CA GLU A 105 9.78 -2.04 -14.99
C GLU A 105 8.54 -1.45 -15.69
N ALA A 106 7.89 -2.25 -16.55
CA ALA A 106 6.73 -1.80 -17.31
C ALA A 106 5.46 -1.77 -16.43
N ILE A 107 5.12 -0.60 -15.91
CA ILE A 107 4.10 -0.42 -14.87
C ILE A 107 2.97 0.52 -15.29
N PRO A 108 1.76 0.39 -14.70
CA PRO A 108 0.67 1.30 -14.99
C PRO A 108 1.07 2.71 -14.61
N ASP A 109 0.79 3.67 -15.50
CA ASP A 109 0.81 5.07 -15.13
C ASP A 109 -0.12 5.33 -13.93
N ALA A 110 0.11 6.45 -13.24
CA ALA A 110 -0.64 6.82 -12.05
C ALA A 110 -2.16 6.88 -12.28
N PHE A 111 -2.60 7.20 -13.51
CA PHE A 111 -4.02 7.28 -13.86
C PHE A 111 -4.67 5.89 -13.91
N ARG A 112 -4.00 4.92 -14.56
CA ARG A 112 -4.46 3.52 -14.60
C ARG A 112 -4.48 2.92 -13.20
N TRP A 113 -3.45 3.18 -12.38
CA TRP A 113 -3.42 2.76 -10.98
C TRP A 113 -4.59 3.34 -10.18
N SER A 114 -4.83 4.64 -10.30
CA SER A 114 -5.93 5.33 -9.62
C SER A 114 -7.29 4.76 -9.99
N THR A 115 -7.53 4.56 -11.29
CA THR A 115 -8.80 4.04 -11.82
C THR A 115 -9.10 2.64 -11.29
N LEU A 116 -8.09 1.77 -11.23
CA LEU A 116 -8.24 0.42 -10.72
C LEU A 116 -8.67 0.40 -9.25
N LEU A 117 -8.05 1.21 -8.40
CA LEU A 117 -8.34 1.22 -6.97
C LEU A 117 -9.65 1.92 -6.62
N LYS A 118 -9.96 3.02 -7.31
CA LYS A 118 -11.22 3.76 -7.09
C LYS A 118 -12.45 2.91 -7.34
N ALA A 119 -12.41 2.05 -8.36
CA ALA A 119 -13.51 1.14 -8.69
C ALA A 119 -13.81 0.14 -7.55
N GLU A 120 -12.80 -0.22 -6.76
CA GLU A 120 -12.89 -1.27 -5.73
C GLU A 120 -13.14 -0.72 -4.33
N MET A 121 -12.99 0.59 -4.15
CA MET A 121 -13.09 1.25 -2.84
C MET A 121 -14.06 2.44 -2.86
N PRO A 122 -15.33 2.23 -3.26
CA PRO A 122 -16.28 3.31 -3.48
C PRO A 122 -16.57 4.14 -2.23
N LYS A 123 -16.53 3.56 -1.03
CA LYS A 123 -16.80 4.28 0.22
C LYS A 123 -15.66 5.23 0.58
N LEU A 124 -14.41 4.84 0.31
CA LEU A 124 -13.25 5.72 0.51
C LEU A 124 -13.19 6.84 -0.53
N VAL A 125 -13.66 6.54 -1.75
CA VAL A 125 -13.83 7.56 -2.81
C VAL A 125 -14.91 8.57 -2.42
N GLU A 126 -16.08 8.11 -1.99
CA GLU A 126 -17.18 8.95 -1.53
C GLU A 126 -16.76 9.86 -0.36
N ARG A 127 -15.97 9.32 0.56
CA ARG A 127 -15.39 10.10 1.68
C ARG A 127 -14.28 11.06 1.27
N GLY A 128 -13.76 10.98 0.04
CA GLY A 128 -12.66 11.82 -0.43
C GLY A 128 -11.31 11.54 0.24
N VAL A 129 -11.15 10.39 0.92
CA VAL A 129 -9.94 10.05 1.67
C VAL A 129 -8.94 9.21 0.86
N LEU A 130 -9.40 8.55 -0.22
CA LEU A 130 -8.55 7.70 -1.04
C LEU A 130 -7.61 8.52 -1.93
N ARG A 131 -6.31 8.23 -1.82
CA ARG A 131 -5.25 8.76 -2.67
C ARG A 131 -4.42 7.62 -3.24
N THR A 132 -3.88 7.83 -4.43
CA THR A 132 -3.11 6.82 -5.16
C THR A 132 -1.88 7.45 -5.78
N ARG A 133 -0.72 6.82 -5.61
CA ARG A 133 0.57 7.32 -6.11
C ARG A 133 1.38 6.17 -6.71
N VAL A 134 2.27 6.52 -7.63
CA VAL A 134 3.28 5.61 -8.17
C VAL A 134 4.63 6.25 -7.89
N ASP A 135 5.44 5.59 -7.08
CA ASP A 135 6.74 6.10 -6.64
C ASP A 135 7.84 5.29 -7.32
N VAL A 136 8.72 5.97 -8.05
CA VAL A 136 9.86 5.34 -8.71
C VAL A 136 11.05 5.39 -7.75
N PHE A 137 11.48 4.22 -7.28
CA PHE A 137 12.68 4.06 -6.48
C PHE A 137 13.88 3.93 -7.39
N LEU A 138 14.78 4.92 -7.34
CA LEU A 138 16.08 4.86 -7.97
C LEU A 138 17.02 4.15 -6.99
N ASP A 139 17.36 2.89 -7.26
CA ASP A 139 18.51 2.27 -6.60
C ASP A 139 19.75 3.06 -7.05
N LEU A 140 20.19 4.03 -6.25
CA LEU A 140 21.52 4.61 -6.39
C LEU A 140 22.49 3.55 -5.88
N TRP A 141 22.95 2.68 -6.78
CA TRP A 141 24.09 1.84 -6.51
C TRP A 141 25.26 2.79 -6.26
N ASN A 142 25.80 2.80 -5.05
CA ASN A 142 27.00 3.54 -4.75
C ASN A 142 28.12 2.90 -5.59
N GLU A 143 28.53 3.54 -6.68
CA GLU A 143 29.61 3.07 -7.54
C GLU A 143 30.98 3.06 -6.83
N ASP A 144 31.06 3.65 -5.62
CA ASP A 144 32.25 3.69 -4.76
C ASP A 144 32.54 2.38 -3.99
N ALA A 145 31.85 1.28 -4.30
CA ALA A 145 32.03 -0.02 -3.65
C ALA A 145 32.79 -1.07 -4.49
N LEU A 146 33.53 -0.64 -5.53
CA LEU A 146 34.43 -1.48 -6.31
C LEU A 146 35.90 -1.19 -6.02
#